data_AF-A0A4U0ZPD1-F1
#
_entry.id   AF-A0A4U0ZPD1-F1
#
_cell.length_a   1.000
_cell.length_b   1.000
_cell.length_c   1.000
_cell.angle_alpha   90.00
_cell.angle_beta   90.00
_cell.angle_gamma   90.00
#
_symmetry.space_group_name_H-M   'P 1'
#
loop_
_entity.id
_entity.type
_entity.pdbx_description
1 polymer ?
#
loop_
_entity_poly.entity_id
_entity_poly.type
_entity_poly.pdbx_seq_one_letter_code
_entity_poly.pdbx_strand_id
1 'polypeptide(L)'
;MDSAKRQTLLDKVCQELPEGGNLNLCLTCGACTAGCPATGLLDMDPRKFLRMAAMGMDDALSANKWVWLCSMCMRCTYVCPMEINIAGLILHNPLPKLPCPDSRSLPSF
;
A
#
# COMPACT_ATOMS: atom_id res chain seq x y z
N MET A 1 -3.95 11.73 -28.60
CA MET A 1 -4.77 10.87 -27.71
C MET A 1 -4.23 11.12 -26.31
N ASP A 2 -4.57 12.30 -25.82
CA ASP A 2 -3.89 12.98 -24.73
C ASP A 2 -4.68 12.74 -23.45
N SER A 3 -4.38 11.64 -22.77
CA SER A 3 -4.92 11.40 -21.43
C SER A 3 -4.08 12.19 -20.44
N ALA A 4 -4.61 13.36 -20.08
CA ALA A 4 -4.03 14.33 -19.18
C ALA A 4 -3.39 13.70 -17.93
N LYS A 5 -2.11 14.05 -17.75
CA LYS A 5 -1.17 13.70 -16.69
C LYS A 5 -1.72 14.03 -15.28
N ARG A 6 -2.55 13.15 -14.70
CA ARG A 6 -2.68 13.05 -13.24
C ARG A 6 -1.50 12.21 -12.77
N GLN A 7 -0.56 12.81 -12.03
CA GLN A 7 0.56 12.07 -11.44
C GLN A 7 -0.01 11.13 -10.38
N THR A 8 -0.08 9.84 -10.70
CA THR A 8 -0.61 8.83 -9.78
C THR A 8 0.41 8.56 -8.67
N LEU A 9 -0.04 8.14 -7.49
CA LEU A 9 0.82 7.74 -6.38
C LEU A 9 1.83 6.67 -6.80
N LEU A 10 1.45 5.80 -7.73
CA LEU A 10 2.36 4.84 -8.35
C LEU A 10 3.53 5.51 -9.07
N ASP A 11 3.27 6.53 -9.90
CA ASP A 11 4.31 7.19 -10.69
C ASP A 11 5.34 7.87 -9.76
N LYS A 12 4.86 8.42 -8.64
CA LYS A 12 5.71 9.01 -7.60
C LYS A 12 6.54 7.93 -6.90
N VAL A 13 5.90 6.83 -6.52
CA VAL A 13 6.57 5.74 -5.82
C VAL A 13 7.56 5.00 -6.73
N CYS A 14 7.28 4.87 -8.02
CA CYS A 14 8.22 4.32 -8.99
C CYS A 14 9.44 5.23 -9.23
N GLN A 15 9.33 6.55 -9.01
CA GLN A 15 10.47 7.48 -9.03
C GLN A 15 11.28 7.44 -7.73
N GLU A 16 10.63 7.20 -6.59
CA GLU A 16 11.26 7.20 -5.27
C GLU A 16 11.84 5.84 -4.86
N LEU A 17 11.36 4.72 -5.43
CA LEU A 17 11.87 3.38 -5.13
C LEU A 17 12.87 2.92 -6.23
N PRO A 18 14.19 2.91 -5.95
CA PRO A 18 15.22 2.50 -6.92
C PRO A 18 15.29 0.98 -7.16
N GLU A 19 14.74 0.15 -6.26
CA GLU A 19 14.72 -1.31 -6.38
C GLU A 19 13.27 -1.83 -6.27
N GLY A 20 12.71 -2.34 -7.36
CA GLY A 20 11.41 -3.03 -7.36
C GLY A 20 10.17 -2.18 -7.74
N GLY A 21 10.36 -1.01 -8.34
CA GLY A 21 9.31 -0.09 -8.78
C GLY A 21 8.52 -0.53 -10.01
N ASN A 22 8.05 -1.78 -10.08
CA ASN A 22 7.09 -2.22 -11.08
C ASN A 22 5.88 -2.85 -10.40
N LEU A 23 5.07 -1.99 -9.78
CA LEU A 23 3.81 -2.33 -9.12
C LEU A 23 2.80 -2.99 -10.09
N ASN A 24 3.01 -2.79 -11.41
CA ASN A 24 2.28 -3.44 -12.50
C ASN A 24 2.62 -4.93 -12.69
N LEU A 25 3.71 -5.44 -12.10
CA LEU A 25 4.09 -6.85 -12.18
C LEU A 25 3.32 -7.73 -11.19
N CYS A 26 2.39 -7.16 -10.41
CA CYS A 26 1.61 -7.91 -9.44
C CYS A 26 0.76 -8.99 -10.11
N LEU A 27 1.11 -10.26 -9.87
CA LEU A 27 0.34 -11.44 -10.31
C LEU A 27 -0.93 -11.68 -9.49
N THR A 28 -1.24 -10.83 -8.50
CA THR A 28 -2.39 -10.98 -7.59
C THR A 28 -2.45 -12.31 -6.82
N CYS A 29 -1.30 -12.98 -6.64
CA CYS A 29 -1.20 -14.29 -6.00
C CYS A 29 -1.61 -14.34 -4.52
N GLY A 30 -1.70 -13.18 -3.84
CA GLY A 30 -2.14 -13.11 -2.44
C GLY A 30 -1.11 -13.54 -1.40
N ALA A 31 0.14 -13.84 -1.79
CA ALA A 31 1.21 -14.20 -0.86
C ALA A 31 1.45 -13.11 0.21
N CYS A 32 1.41 -11.83 -0.19
CA CYS A 32 1.52 -10.71 0.73
C CYS A 32 0.36 -10.63 1.74
N THR A 33 -0.85 -10.98 1.32
CA THR A 33 -2.05 -11.05 2.15
C THR A 33 -1.94 -12.17 3.19
N ALA A 34 -1.43 -13.34 2.80
CA ALA A 34 -1.18 -14.45 3.72
C ALA A 34 -0.10 -14.15 4.76
N GLY A 35 0.91 -13.32 4.40
CA GLY A 35 1.97 -12.93 5.31
C GLY A 35 1.62 -11.76 6.23
N CYS A 36 0.67 -10.89 5.87
CA CYS A 36 0.44 -9.66 6.63
C CYS A 36 -0.49 -9.91 7.84
N PRO A 37 -0.06 -9.55 9.07
CA PRO A 37 -0.92 -9.67 10.26
C PRO A 37 -2.07 -8.65 10.26
N ALA A 38 -1.96 -7.57 9.48
CA ALA A 38 -3.00 -6.56 9.32
C ALA A 38 -4.03 -6.89 8.23
N THR A 39 -3.92 -8.06 7.59
CA THR A 39 -4.90 -8.52 6.59
C THR A 39 -6.28 -8.67 7.22
N GLY A 40 -7.30 -8.14 6.57
CA GLY A 40 -8.69 -8.25 7.00
C GLY A 40 -9.09 -7.23 8.07
N LEU A 41 -8.14 -6.50 8.64
CA LEU A 41 -8.44 -5.35 9.47
C LEU A 41 -8.94 -4.20 8.59
N LEU A 42 -9.97 -3.48 9.03
CA LEU A 42 -10.57 -2.37 8.28
C LEU A 42 -10.97 -2.73 6.84
N ASP A 43 -11.37 -4.00 6.61
CA ASP A 43 -11.74 -4.57 5.31
C ASP A 43 -10.66 -4.43 4.21
N MET A 44 -9.40 -4.28 4.64
CA MET A 44 -8.25 -3.99 3.78
C MET A 44 -7.16 -5.03 3.91
N ASP A 45 -6.35 -5.11 2.86
CA ASP A 45 -5.23 -6.04 2.76
C ASP A 45 -4.15 -5.46 1.84
N PRO A 46 -2.88 -5.90 1.97
CA PRO A 46 -1.77 -5.33 1.19
C PRO A 46 -1.96 -5.49 -0.32
N ARG A 47 -2.67 -6.52 -0.76
CA ARG A 47 -2.96 -6.74 -2.18
C ARG A 47 -4.03 -5.76 -2.69
N LYS A 48 -5.12 -5.54 -1.93
CA LYS A 48 -6.12 -4.51 -2.24
C LYS A 48 -5.48 -3.13 -2.25
N PHE A 49 -4.62 -2.81 -1.28
CA PHE A 49 -3.87 -1.55 -1.23
C PHE A 49 -3.05 -1.33 -2.51
N LEU A 50 -2.25 -2.34 -2.90
CA LEU A 50 -1.48 -2.31 -4.13
C LEU A 50 -2.36 -2.15 -5.38
N ARG A 51 -3.52 -2.82 -5.43
CA ARG A 51 -4.46 -2.74 -6.57
C ARG A 51 -5.12 -1.36 -6.66
N MET A 52 -5.50 -0.78 -5.53
CA MET A 52 -6.07 0.57 -5.47
C MET A 52 -5.02 1.61 -5.89
N ALA A 53 -3.77 1.43 -5.45
CA ALA A 53 -2.66 2.25 -5.93
C ALA A 53 -2.52 2.08 -7.45
N ALA A 54 -2.54 0.83 -7.95
CA ALA A 54 -2.45 0.50 -9.38
C ALA A 54 -3.52 1.19 -10.24
N MET A 55 -4.69 1.47 -9.66
CA MET A 55 -5.81 2.14 -10.33
C MET A 55 -5.80 3.67 -10.17
N GLY A 56 -4.80 4.24 -9.48
CA GLY A 56 -4.71 5.67 -9.19
C GLY A 56 -5.79 6.16 -8.25
N MET A 57 -6.31 5.30 -7.36
CA MET A 57 -7.33 5.63 -6.36
C MET A 57 -6.71 6.26 -5.11
N ASP A 58 -5.86 7.25 -5.30
CA ASP A 58 -5.00 7.84 -4.26
C ASP A 58 -5.83 8.50 -3.14
N ASP A 59 -6.94 9.15 -3.50
CA ASP A 59 -7.86 9.77 -2.54
C ASP A 59 -8.52 8.73 -1.61
N ALA A 60 -8.88 7.55 -2.13
CA ALA A 60 -9.45 6.49 -1.32
C ALA A 60 -8.40 5.80 -0.43
N LEU A 61 -7.16 5.69 -0.92
CA LEU A 61 -6.03 5.16 -0.16
C LEU A 61 -5.66 6.07 1.03
N SER A 62 -5.60 7.37 0.77
CA SER A 62 -5.26 8.39 1.74
C SER A 62 -6.30 8.52 2.87
N ALA A 63 -7.58 8.28 2.57
CA ALA A 63 -8.65 8.25 3.56
C ALA A 63 -8.64 6.99 4.44
N ASN A 64 -7.95 5.92 4.03
CA ASN A 64 -8.00 4.64 4.71
C ASN A 64 -7.00 4.56 5.88
N LYS A 65 -7.50 4.25 7.08
CA LYS A 65 -6.67 4.11 8.29
C LYS A 65 -5.81 2.85 8.30
N TRP A 66 -6.03 1.91 7.40
CA TRP A 66 -5.29 0.64 7.34
C TRP A 66 -3.78 0.83 7.17
N VAL A 67 -3.34 1.90 6.51
CA VAL A 67 -1.91 2.24 6.34
C VAL A 67 -1.20 2.35 7.70
N TRP A 68 -1.91 2.80 8.75
CA TRP A 68 -1.39 2.90 10.12
C TRP A 68 -1.24 1.57 10.85
N LEU A 69 -1.93 0.53 10.39
CA LEU A 69 -1.79 -0.82 10.94
C LEU A 69 -0.54 -1.52 10.43
N CYS A 70 0.13 -0.94 9.43
CA CYS A 70 1.36 -1.51 8.91
C CYS A 70 2.50 -1.37 9.93
N SER A 71 2.93 -2.50 10.49
CA SER A 71 4.07 -2.58 11.42
C SER A 71 5.43 -2.49 10.74
N MET A 72 5.49 -2.18 9.44
CA MET A 72 6.73 -2.15 8.64
C MET A 72 7.57 -3.43 8.73
N CYS A 73 6.94 -4.59 8.95
CA CYS A 73 7.65 -5.88 9.09
C CYS A 73 8.28 -6.42 7.79
N MET A 74 8.06 -5.76 6.64
CA MET A 74 8.56 -6.10 5.29
C MET A 74 8.25 -7.51 4.77
N ARG A 75 7.50 -8.32 5.52
CA ARG A 75 7.15 -9.70 5.14
C ARG A 75 6.47 -9.79 3.78
N CYS A 76 5.65 -8.79 3.43
CA CYS A 76 4.99 -8.69 2.13
C CYS A 76 5.97 -8.63 0.95
N THR A 77 7.12 -7.99 1.10
CA THR A 77 8.18 -7.91 0.09
C THR A 77 8.93 -9.24 0.02
N TYR A 78 9.29 -9.83 1.17
CA TYR A 78 10.03 -11.11 1.23
C TYR A 78 9.29 -12.31 0.64
N VAL A 79 7.97 -12.37 0.82
CA VAL A 79 7.15 -13.48 0.28
C VAL A 79 6.73 -13.24 -1.18
N CYS A 80 7.03 -12.06 -1.75
CA CYS A 80 6.61 -11.73 -3.09
C CYS A 80 7.57 -12.38 -4.12
N PRO A 81 7.08 -13.25 -5.03
CA PRO A 81 7.93 -13.82 -6.08
C PRO A 81 8.39 -12.78 -7.11
N MET A 82 7.72 -11.62 -7.15
CA MET A 82 8.04 -10.49 -8.02
C MET A 82 8.78 -9.37 -7.27
N GLU A 83 9.17 -9.61 -6.01
CA GLU A 83 9.93 -8.69 -5.16
C GLU A 83 9.32 -7.28 -5.06
N ILE A 84 7.98 -7.20 -5.06
CA ILE A 84 7.27 -5.92 -5.01
C ILE A 84 7.38 -5.32 -3.61
N ASN A 85 7.92 -4.10 -3.53
CA ASN A 85 8.08 -3.40 -2.27
C ASN A 85 6.81 -2.68 -1.80
N ILE A 86 5.87 -3.46 -1.24
CA ILE A 86 4.60 -2.94 -0.71
C ILE A 86 4.81 -2.11 0.57
N ALA A 87 5.81 -2.44 1.38
CA ALA A 87 6.13 -1.66 2.58
C ALA A 87 6.61 -0.24 2.22
N GLY A 88 7.48 -0.12 1.21
CA GLY A 88 7.90 1.17 0.66
C GLY A 88 6.73 1.96 0.10
N LEU A 89 5.79 1.31 -0.59
CA LEU A 89 4.57 1.97 -1.10
C LEU A 89 3.72 2.57 0.04
N ILE A 90 3.58 1.87 1.16
CA ILE A 90 2.85 2.34 2.35
C ILE A 90 3.55 3.55 2.97
N LEU A 91 4.89 3.54 3.05
CA LEU A 91 5.68 4.61 3.64
C LEU A 91 5.62 5.91 2.82
N HIS A 92 5.70 5.81 1.49
CA HIS A 92 5.71 6.96 0.58
C HIS A 92 4.30 7.42 0.18
N ASN A 93 3.25 6.71 0.59
CA ASN A 93 1.89 7.21 0.47
C ASN A 93 1.80 8.54 1.24
N PRO A 94 1.49 9.68 0.58
CA PRO A 94 1.31 10.93 1.28
C PRO A 94 0.06 10.81 2.13
N LEU A 95 0.23 10.34 3.36
CA LEU A 95 -0.83 10.32 4.34
C LEU A 95 -1.26 11.78 4.54
N PRO A 96 -2.50 12.15 4.19
CA PRO A 96 -3.04 13.42 4.59
C PRO A 96 -2.97 13.36 6.10
N LYS A 97 -2.38 14.39 6.72
CA LYS A 97 -2.05 14.49 8.15
C LYS A 97 -3.24 14.08 9.01
N LEU A 98 -3.46 12.78 9.13
CA LEU A 98 -4.53 12.21 9.89
C LEU A 98 -3.98 12.29 11.30
N PRO A 99 -4.69 12.97 12.22
CA PRO A 99 -4.27 12.96 13.61
C PRO A 99 -4.08 11.49 14.01
N CYS A 100 -2.98 11.20 14.70
CA CYS A 100 -2.68 9.88 15.25
C CYS A 100 -4.00 9.28 15.77
N PRO A 101 -4.47 8.14 15.21
CA PRO A 101 -5.72 7.57 15.66
C PRO A 101 -5.60 7.34 17.16
N ASP A 102 -6.50 7.95 17.95
CA ASP A 102 -6.49 7.81 19.41
C ASP A 102 -6.37 6.32 19.72
N SER A 103 -5.43 5.94 20.60
CA SER A 103 -5.10 4.55 20.95
C SER A 103 -6.33 3.69 21.30
N ARG A 104 -7.45 4.33 21.63
CA ARG A 104 -8.78 3.74 21.90
C ARG A 104 -9.59 3.34 20.66
N SER A 105 -9.20 3.79 19.47
CA SER A 105 -9.92 3.60 18.19
C SER A 105 -9.28 2.56 17.27
N LEU A 106 -8.08 2.09 17.62
CA LEU A 106 -7.44 0.98 16.94
C LEU A 106 -8.03 -0.33 17.48
N PRO A 107 -8.24 -1.35 16.62
CA PRO A 107 -8.64 -2.66 17.10
C PRO A 107 -7.63 -3.13 18.14
N SER A 108 -8.11 -3.40 19.34
CA SER A 108 -7.31 -3.97 20.43
C SER A 108 -6.86 -5.35 19.95
N PHE A 109 -5.56 -5.51 19.72
CA PHE A 109 -4.96 -6.81 19.43
C PHE A 109 -5.08 -7.75 20.63
#